data_AF-E0XX45-F1
#
_entry.id   AF-E0XX45-F1
#
_cell.length_a   1.000
_cell.length_b   1.000
_cell.length_c   1.000
_cell.angle_alpha   90.00
_cell.angle_beta   90.00
_cell.angle_gamma   90.00
#
_symmetry.space_group_name_H-M   'P 1'
#
loop_
_entity.id
_entity.type
_entity.pdbx_description
1 polymer ?
#
loop_
_entity_poly.entity_id
_entity_poly.type
_entity_poly.pdbx_seq_one_letter_code
_entity_poly.pdbx_strand_id
1 'polypeptide(L)' 'MNEYYRAIFISDIHLGTKGTQANQLFNFLKHNECDQLYLVGDIIDVWKLKRKIY' A
#
# COMPACT_ATOMS: atom_id res chain seq x y z
N MET A 1 8.85 -7.08 -18.09
CA MET A 1 8.85 -8.40 -17.43
C MET A 1 8.60 -8.13 -15.97
N ASN A 2 7.66 -8.85 -15.35
CA ASN A 2 7.40 -8.69 -13.91
C ASN A 2 8.40 -9.53 -13.12
N GLU A 3 8.90 -8.99 -12.02
CA GLU A 3 9.70 -9.77 -11.08
C GLU A 3 8.75 -10.61 -10.20
N TYR A 4 9.11 -11.87 -9.95
CA TYR A 4 8.28 -12.78 -9.18
C TYR A 4 8.92 -13.10 -7.83
N TYR A 5 8.11 -13.03 -6.76
CA TYR A 5 8.51 -13.30 -5.39
C TYR A 5 7.58 -14.31 -4.74
N ARG A 6 8.10 -15.21 -3.91
CA ARG A 6 7.26 -16.14 -3.14
C ARG A 6 6.36 -15.40 -2.14
N ALA A 7 6.86 -14.31 -1.56
CA ALA A 7 6.10 -13.47 -0.64
C ALA A 7 6.61 -12.03 -0.65
N ILE A 8 5.69 -11.07 -0.52
CA ILE A 8 5.98 -9.64 -0.38
C ILE A 8 5.40 -9.16 0.96
N PHE A 9 6.18 -8.40 1.70
CA PHE A 9 5.78 -7.78 2.97
C PHE A 9 5.83 -6.27 2.81
N ILE A 10 4.72 -5.58 3.13
CA ILE A 10 4.64 -4.13 3.07
C ILE A 10 4.05 -3.62 4.38
N SER A 11 4.70 -2.64 4.99
CA SER A 11 4.24 -2.05 6.25
C SER A 11 4.10 -0.53 6.23
N ASP A 12 3.30 -0.01 7.17
CA ASP A 12 3.16 1.42 7.51
C ASP A 12 3.00 2.34 6.29
N ILE A 13 2.09 1.96 5.40
CA ILE A 13 1.85 2.69 4.16
C ILE A 13 1.13 4.00 4.43
N HIS A 14 0.22 4.06 5.42
CA HIS A 14 -0.61 5.23 5.75
C HIS A 14 -1.40 5.80 4.56
N LEU A 15 -2.06 4.94 3.76
CA LEU A 15 -2.93 5.34 2.65
C LEU A 15 -4.03 6.30 3.11
N GLY A 16 -4.10 7.49 2.48
CA GLY A 16 -5.07 8.53 2.82
C GLY A 16 -4.46 9.78 3.47
N THR A 17 -3.13 9.82 3.62
CA THR A 17 -2.41 11.01 4.09
C THR A 17 -1.80 11.81 2.91
N LYS A 18 -1.57 13.12 3.09
CA LYS A 18 -0.97 13.97 2.04
C LYS A 18 0.47 13.57 1.68
N GLY A 19 1.16 12.83 2.55
CA GLY A 19 2.53 12.35 2.32
C GLY A 19 2.62 10.94 1.76
N THR A 20 1.48 10.27 1.51
CA THR A 20 1.54 8.87 1.11
C THR A 20 2.12 8.68 -0.27
N GLN A 21 3.11 7.79 -0.39
CA GLN A 21 3.73 7.42 -1.68
C GLN A 21 2.89 6.36 -2.43
N ALA A 22 1.58 6.59 -2.53
CA ALA A 22 0.64 5.63 -3.12
C ALA A 22 0.98 5.29 -4.58
N ASN A 23 1.49 6.25 -5.35
CA ASN A 23 1.91 6.02 -6.73
C ASN A 23 3.14 5.09 -6.83
N GLN A 24 4.09 5.20 -5.90
CA GLN A 24 5.24 4.31 -5.88
C GLN A 24 4.84 2.90 -5.47
N LEU A 25 3.96 2.77 -4.46
CA LEU A 25 3.39 1.49 -4.08
C LEU A 25 2.63 0.85 -5.23
N PHE A 26 1.81 1.62 -5.94
CA PHE A 26 1.09 1.14 -7.12
C PHE A 26 2.04 0.66 -8.21
N ASN A 27 3.07 1.44 -8.52
CA ASN A 27 4.09 1.05 -9.50
C ASN A 27 4.83 -0.22 -9.06
N PHE A 28 5.15 -0.35 -7.77
CA PHE A 28 5.77 -1.55 -7.23
C PHE A 28 4.85 -2.77 -7.38
N LEU A 29 3.60 -2.69 -6.94
CA LEU A 29 2.65 -3.80 -7.05
C LEU A 29 2.32 -4.17 -8.52
N LYS A 30 2.43 -3.21 -9.44
CA LYS A 30 2.18 -3.45 -10.88
C LYS A 30 3.32 -4.22 -11.57
N HIS A 31 4.56 -4.06 -11.11
CA HIS A 31 5.73 -4.69 -11.72
C HIS A 31 6.22 -5.93 -10.97
N ASN A 32 5.65 -6.23 -9.81
CA ASN A 32 6.04 -7.34 -8.96
C ASN A 32 4.84 -8.27 -8.72
N GLU A 33 5.01 -9.55 -9.00
CA GLU A 33 4.02 -10.59 -8.72
C GLU A 33 4.44 -11.42 -7.52
N CYS A 34 3.47 -11.92 -6.75
CA CYS A 34 3.76 -12.80 -5.63
C CYS A 34 2.61 -13.75 -5.29
N ASP A 35 2.95 -14.88 -4.65
CA ASP A 35 1.92 -15.80 -4.14
C ASP A 35 1.21 -15.24 -2.92
N GLN A 36 1.97 -14.53 -2.07
CA GLN A 36 1.50 -14.04 -0.77
C GLN A 36 1.91 -12.59 -0.56
N LEU A 37 0.92 -11.71 -0.40
CA LEU A 37 1.12 -10.32 -0.03
C LEU A 37 0.71 -10.10 1.43
N TYR A 38 1.67 -9.82 2.29
CA TYR A 38 1.45 -9.51 3.69
C TYR A 38 1.46 -8.00 3.90
N LEU A 39 0.35 -7.48 4.41
CA LEU A 39 0.21 -6.08 4.78
C LEU A 39 0.24 -5.98 6.30
N VAL A 40 1.29 -5.35 6.84
CA VAL A 40 1.57 -5.34 8.28
C VAL A 40 1.57 -3.91 8.82
N GLY A 41 0.91 -3.64 9.94
CA GLY A 41 0.89 -2.30 10.54
C GLY A 41 -0.14 -1.35 9.91
N ASP A 42 0.16 -0.05 9.88
CA ASP A 42 -0.82 1.00 9.53
C ASP A 42 -0.93 1.21 8.02
N ILE A 43 -1.76 0.40 7.37
CA ILE A 43 -1.91 0.42 5.91
C ILE A 43 -2.79 1.56 5.42
N ILE A 44 -3.93 1.81 6.08
CA ILE A 44 -4.93 2.80 5.68
C ILE A 44 -5.27 3.71 6.84
N ASP A 45 -5.13 5.02 6.62
CA ASP A 45 -5.44 6.07 7.58
C ASP A 45 -6.93 6.49 7.49
N VAL A 46 -7.83 5.58 7.89
CA VAL A 46 -9.29 5.77 7.81
C VAL A 46 -9.77 6.95 8.67
N TRP A 47 -9.00 7.34 9.69
CA TRP A 47 -9.29 8.48 10.57
C TRP A 47 -9.35 9.82 9.83
N LYS A 48 -8.61 9.99 8.73
CA LYS A 48 -8.68 11.22 7.91
C LYS A 48 -9.87 11.24 6.95
N LEU A 49 -10.39 10.08 6.55
CA LEU A 49 -11.52 9.98 5.63
C LEU A 49 -12.82 10.51 6.27
N LYS A 50 -12.98 10.31 7.59
CA LYS A 50 -14.17 10.74 8.36
C LYS A 50 -14.37 12.27 8.42
N ARG A 51 -13.36 13.09 8.08
CA ARG A 51 -13.48 14.57 8.13
C ARG A 51 -14.04 15.22 6.86
N LYS A 52 -14.32 14.45 5.80
CA LYS A 52 -14.77 14.99 4.51
C LYS A 52 -16.24 14.69 4.17
N ILE A 53 -16.99 14.09 5.09
CA ILE A 53 -18.45 13.92 4.99
C ILE A 53 -19.09 15.01 5.86
N TYR A 54 -19.11 16.25 5.36
CA TYR A 54 -19.97 17.36 5.78
C TYR A 54 -20.15 18.31 4.61
#